data_AF-A0AB37CT16-F1
#
_entry.id   AF-A0AB37CT16-F1
#
_cell.length_a   1.000
_cell.length_b   1.000
_cell.length_c   1.000
_cell.angle_alpha   90.00
_cell.angle_beta   90.00
_cell.angle_gamma   90.00
#
_symmetry.space_group_name_H-M   'P 1'
#
loop_
_entity.id
_entity.type
_entity.pdbx_description
1 polymer ?
#
loop_
_entity_poly.entity_id
_entity_poly.type
_entity_poly.pdbx_seq_one_letter_code
_entity_poly.pdbx_strand_id
1 'polypeptide(L)'
;MKRKPIRFEDTRDIKYNFSLRSEVTMREAKIIGENSAHGKSYYKVECPFCLADFIAYKWSLRGGGKRCPNCLAIMGSTFQVFQWTDRVKTNDS
;
A
#
# COMPACT_ATOMS: atom_id res chain seq x y z
N MET A 1 -11.66 19.55 2.94
CA MET A 1 -11.39 18.59 4.04
C MET A 1 -10.20 17.70 3.64
N LYS A 2 -9.16 17.57 4.46
CA LYS A 2 -8.06 16.62 4.18
C LYS A 2 -8.57 15.20 4.48
N ARG A 3 -8.67 14.32 3.46
CA ARG A 3 -9.03 12.90 3.67
C ARG A 3 -8.11 12.26 4.71
N LYS A 4 -8.63 11.32 5.50
CA LYS A 4 -7.78 10.52 6.40
C LYS A 4 -6.89 9.57 5.57
N PRO A 5 -5.72 9.15 6.06
CA PRO A 5 -4.94 8.11 5.41
C PRO A 5 -5.77 6.85 5.21
N ILE A 6 -5.64 6.23 4.04
CA ILE A 6 -6.40 5.03 3.68
C ILE A 6 -6.12 3.87 4.67
N ARG A 7 -7.15 3.08 4.94
CA ARG A 7 -7.12 1.83 5.70
C ARG A 7 -7.67 0.69 4.86
N PHE A 8 -7.42 -0.57 5.23
CA PHE A 8 -7.99 -1.71 4.50
C PHE A 8 -9.52 -1.76 4.55
N GLU A 9 -10.12 -1.29 5.63
CA GLU A 9 -11.58 -1.11 5.74
C GLU A 9 -12.13 -0.14 4.68
N ASP A 10 -11.29 0.78 4.21
CA ASP A 10 -11.66 1.75 3.18
C ASP A 10 -11.52 1.20 1.76
N THR A 11 -10.87 0.05 1.55
CA THR A 11 -10.56 -0.44 0.18
C THR A 11 -11.70 -1.22 -0.44
N ARG A 12 -12.48 -1.95 0.36
CA ARG A 12 -13.53 -2.85 -0.12
C ARG A 12 -14.91 -2.33 0.21
N ASP A 13 -15.83 -2.51 -0.72
CA ASP A 13 -17.24 -2.23 -0.48
C ASP A 13 -17.95 -3.50 -0.01
N ILE A 14 -18.43 -3.46 1.23
CA ILE A 14 -19.19 -4.57 1.84
C ILE A 14 -20.53 -4.78 1.10
N LYS A 15 -21.08 -3.72 0.50
CA LYS A 15 -22.37 -3.75 -0.21
C LYS A 15 -22.28 -4.41 -1.59
N TYR A 16 -21.10 -4.41 -2.22
CA TYR A 16 -20.89 -4.90 -3.58
C TYR A 16 -19.87 -6.05 -3.63
N ASN A 17 -20.11 -7.11 -2.86
CA ASN A 17 -19.35 -8.35 -2.93
C ASN A 17 -17.82 -8.17 -2.76
N PHE A 18 -17.41 -7.29 -1.84
CA PHE A 18 -16.01 -7.00 -1.55
C PHE A 18 -15.20 -6.42 -2.73
N SER A 19 -15.88 -5.84 -3.72
CA SER A 19 -15.24 -5.11 -4.81
C SER A 19 -14.48 -3.88 -4.31
N LEU A 20 -13.48 -3.45 -5.08
CA LEU A 20 -12.71 -2.25 -4.78
C LEU A 20 -13.61 -1.02 -4.86
N ARG A 21 -13.58 -0.16 -3.84
CA ARG A 21 -14.34 1.10 -3.87
C ARG A 21 -13.84 1.99 -5.03
N SER A 22 -14.75 2.66 -5.72
CA SER A 22 -14.46 3.53 -6.87
C SER A 22 -13.48 4.67 -6.55
N GLU A 23 -13.43 5.10 -5.30
CA GLU A 23 -12.54 6.16 -4.80
C GLU A 23 -11.14 5.65 -4.43
N VAL A 24 -10.87 4.36 -4.62
CA VAL A 24 -9.62 3.71 -4.28
C VAL A 24 -8.93 3.20 -5.55
N THR A 25 -7.66 3.55 -5.67
CA THR A 25 -6.77 2.99 -6.69
C THR A 25 -5.92 1.90 -6.06
N MET A 26 -5.82 0.76 -6.74
CA MET A 26 -4.94 -0.35 -6.38
C MET A 26 -3.83 -0.47 -7.43
N ARG A 27 -2.59 -0.63 -6.96
CA ARG A 27 -1.41 -0.93 -7.79
C ARG A 27 -0.57 -2.00 -7.10
N GLU A 28 0.15 -2.79 -7.88
CA GLU A 28 1.10 -3.76 -7.33
C GLU A 28 2.39 -3.07 -6.88
N ALA A 29 2.91 -3.47 -5.72
CA ALA A 29 4.18 -2.99 -5.22
C ALA A 29 5.35 -3.64 -5.99
N LYS A 30 6.37 -2.85 -6.31
CA LYS A 30 7.61 -3.39 -6.88
C LYS A 30 8.58 -3.73 -5.75
N ILE A 31 8.92 -5.01 -5.64
CA ILE A 31 9.89 -5.50 -4.66
C ILE A 31 11.28 -5.35 -5.25
N ILE A 32 12.07 -4.42 -4.69
CA ILE A 32 13.43 -4.12 -5.15
C ILE A 32 14.50 -4.84 -4.31
N GLY A 33 14.08 -5.55 -3.26
CA GLY A 33 14.96 -6.40 -2.48
C GLY A 33 14.23 -7.13 -1.37
N GLU A 34 14.84 -8.23 -0.92
CA GLU A 34 14.33 -9.04 0.18
C GLU A 34 15.47 -9.35 1.15
N ASN A 35 15.17 -9.31 2.44
CA ASN A 35 16.06 -9.80 3.49
C ASN A 35 15.31 -10.80 4.36
N SER A 36 15.96 -11.92 4.66
CA SER A 36 15.44 -13.00 5.49
C SER A 36 16.51 -13.46 6.50
N ALA A 37 16.94 -12.54 7.38
CA ALA A 37 17.77 -12.88 8.54
C ALA A 37 16.88 -13.18 9.76
N HIS A 38 17.21 -14.25 10.51
CA HIS A 38 16.54 -14.75 11.72
C HIS A 38 15.70 -13.71 12.49
N GLY A 39 14.38 -13.69 12.25
CA GLY A 39 13.41 -12.83 12.96
C GLY A 39 13.27 -11.39 12.45
N LYS A 40 14.09 -10.94 11.50
CA LYS A 40 14.06 -9.59 10.91
C LYS A 40 13.77 -9.61 9.41
N SER A 41 12.86 -10.48 8.97
CA SER A 41 12.54 -10.57 7.54
C SER A 41 11.75 -9.34 7.06
N TYR A 42 12.22 -8.70 5.99
CA TYR A 42 11.59 -7.53 5.38
C TYR A 42 11.76 -7.50 3.86
N TYR A 43 10.85 -6.77 3.21
CA TYR A 43 10.95 -6.39 1.81
C TYR A 43 11.41 -4.93 1.71
N LYS A 44 12.31 -4.64 0.78
CA LYS A 44 12.52 -3.29 0.25
C LYS A 44 11.54 -3.10 -0.89
N VAL A 45 10.69 -2.08 -0.77
CA VAL A 45 9.54 -1.87 -1.63
C VAL A 45 9.62 -0.48 -2.23
N GLU A 46 9.54 -0.39 -3.56
CA GLU A 46 9.33 0.88 -4.27
C GLU A 46 7.82 1.15 -4.33
N CYS A 47 7.38 2.28 -3.79
CA CYS A 47 5.95 2.61 -3.75
C CYS A 47 5.42 2.93 -5.15
N PRO A 48 4.37 2.25 -5.67
CA PRO A 48 3.88 2.44 -7.03
C PRO A 48 3.13 3.77 -7.26
N PHE A 49 2.97 4.58 -6.21
CA PHE A 49 2.28 5.89 -6.28
C PHE A 49 3.23 7.09 -6.19
N CYS A 50 4.35 6.96 -5.47
CA CYS A 50 5.26 8.08 -5.26
C CYS A 50 6.73 7.73 -5.53
N LEU A 51 6.99 6.49 -5.96
CA LEU A 51 8.30 5.95 -6.29
C LEU A 51 9.33 6.00 -5.14
N ALA A 52 8.91 6.37 -3.94
CA ALA A 52 9.76 6.34 -2.77
C ALA A 52 9.91 4.92 -2.24
N ASP A 53 11.14 4.59 -1.84
CA ASP A 53 11.47 3.31 -1.24
C ASP A 53 11.10 3.28 0.23
N PHE A 54 10.62 2.13 0.69
CA PHE A 54 10.39 1.88 2.11
C PHE A 54 10.58 0.41 2.48
N ILE A 55 10.81 0.18 3.77
CA ILE A 55 10.97 -1.16 4.34
C ILE A 55 9.63 -1.65 4.87
N ALA A 56 9.20 -2.82 4.39
CA ALA A 56 8.01 -3.51 4.86
C ALA A 56 8.39 -4.83 5.56
N TYR A 57 8.27 -4.88 6.88
CA TYR A 57 8.52 -6.11 7.63
C TYR A 57 7.43 -7.14 7.32
N LYS A 58 7.84 -8.39 7.07
CA LYS A 58 6.90 -9.47 6.71
C LYS A 58 5.79 -9.67 7.75
N TRP A 59 6.12 -9.52 9.05
CA TRP A 59 5.15 -9.61 10.13
C TRP A 59 4.13 -8.46 10.14
N SER A 60 4.55 -7.23 9.79
CA SER A 60 3.64 -6.08 9.71
C SER A 60 2.61 -6.22 8.59
N LEU A 61 3.04 -6.82 7.47
CA LEU A 61 2.18 -7.04 6.31
C LEU A 61 1.01 -8.00 6.60
N ARG A 62 1.21 -8.97 7.51
CA ARG A 62 0.17 -9.93 7.91
C ARG A 62 -0.83 -9.39 8.92
N GLY A 63 -0.44 -8.39 9.73
CA GLY A 63 -1.32 -7.84 10.77
C GLY A 63 -2.21 -6.71 10.27
N GLY A 64 -1.59 -5.62 9.81
CA GLY A 64 -2.31 -4.39 9.46
C GLY A 64 -1.73 -3.66 8.24
N GLY A 65 -0.86 -4.34 7.49
CA GLY A 65 -0.15 -3.77 6.35
C GLY A 65 0.94 -2.77 6.75
N LYS A 66 1.64 -2.28 5.74
CA LYS A 66 2.66 -1.24 5.90
C LYS A 66 2.27 0.00 5.11
N ARG A 67 2.31 1.18 5.76
CA ARG A 67 2.13 2.46 5.08
C ARG A 67 3.43 2.97 4.48
N CYS A 68 3.33 3.51 3.28
CA CYS A 68 4.39 4.33 2.69
C CYS A 68 4.53 5.62 3.51
N PRO A 69 5.73 5.98 4.00
CA PRO A 69 5.94 7.18 4.80
C PRO A 69 5.76 8.48 4.00
N ASN A 70 5.87 8.42 2.67
CA ASN A 70 5.80 9.60 1.81
C ASN A 70 4.36 9.94 1.39
N CYS A 71 3.63 8.98 0.80
CA CYS A 71 2.27 9.22 0.28
C CYS A 71 1.15 8.63 1.16
N LEU A 72 1.49 7.91 2.23
CA LEU A 72 0.53 7.28 3.15
C LEU A 72 -0.35 6.18 2.52
N ALA A 73 0.02 5.70 1.32
CA ALA A 73 -0.59 4.51 0.72
C ALA A 73 -0.34 3.28 1.61
N ILE A 74 -1.27 2.32 1.61
CA ILE A 74 -1.18 1.13 2.46
C ILE A 74 -0.94 -0.12 1.61
N MET A 75 0.05 -0.91 2.01
CA MET A 75 0.45 -2.15 1.35
C MET A 75 0.06 -3.36 2.22
N GLY A 76 -0.57 -4.36 1.60
CA GLY A 76 -0.95 -5.63 2.24
C GLY A 76 0.06 -6.76 2.03
N SER A 77 -0.24 -7.92 2.62
CA SER A 77 0.55 -9.16 2.47
C SER A 77 0.57 -9.73 1.05
N THR A 78 -0.40 -9.35 0.21
CA THR A 78 -0.47 -9.73 -1.21
C THR A 78 0.32 -8.80 -2.12
N PHE A 79 1.15 -7.89 -1.56
CA PHE A 79 1.89 -6.85 -2.27
C PHE A 79 1.02 -5.84 -3.03
N GLN A 80 -0.30 -5.89 -2.85
CA GLN A 80 -1.21 -4.86 -3.34
C GLN A 80 -1.08 -3.61 -2.47
N VAL A 81 -0.98 -2.45 -3.14
CA VAL A 81 -0.92 -1.13 -2.51
C VAL A 81 -2.17 -0.34 -2.89
N PHE A 82 -2.80 0.22 -1.87
CA PHE A 82 -4.03 0.99 -2.02
C PHE A 82 -3.79 2.46 -1.67
N GLN A 83 -4.43 3.34 -2.42
CA GLN A 83 -4.44 4.78 -2.18
C GLN A 83 -5.77 5.37 -2.62
N TRP A 84 -6.18 6.48 -2.00
CA TRP A 84 -7.29 7.26 -2.50
C TRP A 84 -6.98 7.83 -3.89
N THR A 85 -7.90 7.71 -4.84
CA THR A 85 -7.70 8.16 -6.22
C THR A 85 -7.34 9.64 -6.30
N ASP A 86 -7.91 10.50 -5.42
CA ASP A 86 -7.59 11.94 -5.34
C ASP A 86 -6.18 12.26 -4.81
N ARG A 87 -5.46 11.27 -4.28
CA ARG A 87 -4.08 11.41 -3.77
C ARG A 87 -3.02 10.82 -4.68
N VAL A 88 -3.43 10.14 -5.74
CA VAL A 88 -2.50 9.60 -6.73
C VAL A 88 -1.96 10.78 -7.52
N LYS A 89 -0.66 11.06 -7.40
CA LYS A 89 0.01 12.01 -8.28
C LYS A 89 0.09 11.37 -9.66
N THR A 90 -0.65 11.90 -10.63
CA THR A 90 -0.41 11.59 -12.03
C THR A 90 0.92 12.25 -12.40
N ASN A 91 1.97 11.43 -12.57
CA ASN A 91 3.13 11.87 -13.32
C ASN A 91 2.75 11.81 -14.81
N ASP A 92 1.80 12.64 -15.23
CA ASP A 92 1.59 12.97 -16.63
C ASP A 92 2.65 14.01 -16.98
N SER A 93 3.71 13.56 -17.64
CA SER A 93 4.73 14.39 -18.29
C SER A 93 4.96 13.84 -19.68
#